data_AF-A0A1B9JI02-F1
#
_entry.id   AF-A0A1B9JI02-F1
#
_cell.length_a   1.000
_cell.length_b   1.000
_cell.length_c   1.000
_cell.angle_alpha   90.00
_cell.angle_beta   90.00
_cell.angle_gamma   90.00
#
_symmetry.space_group_name_H-M   'P 1'
#
loop_
_entity.id
_entity.type
_entity.pdbx_description
1 polymer ?
#
loop_
_entity_poly.entity_id
_entity_poly.type
_entity_poly.pdbx_seq_one_letter_code
_entity_poly.pdbx_strand_id
1 'polypeptide(L)' 'MMYLAAIRAQIRNFTSKFIKNEYGVTAIEYAIVAAGVSSVILVIFRGNGGPVFIMLEDLFDNLKFRLESVIHS' A
#
# COMPACT_ATOMS: atom_id res chain seq x y z
N MET A 1 -29.29 14.00 29.82
CA MET A 1 -28.84 12.59 29.97
C MET A 1 -29.38 11.64 28.88
N MET A 2 -30.62 11.80 28.40
CA MET A 2 -31.27 10.87 27.46
C MET A 2 -30.58 10.76 26.08
N TYR A 3 -30.02 11.85 25.56
CA TYR A 3 -29.31 11.87 24.26
C TYR A 3 -28.03 11.03 24.27
N LEU A 4 -27.23 11.10 25.33
CA LEU A 4 -25.99 10.34 25.47
C LEU A 4 -26.28 8.83 25.65
N ALA A 5 -27.37 8.50 26.34
CA ALA A 5 -27.84 7.12 26.48
C ALA A 5 -28.33 6.57 25.13
N ALA A 6 -29.05 7.37 24.34
CA ALA A 6 -29.50 6.99 23.00
C ALA A 6 -28.32 6.78 22.04
N ILE A 7 -27.31 7.65 22.07
CA ILE A 7 -26.07 7.50 21.27
C ILE A 7 -25.32 6.23 21.68
N ARG A 8 -25.15 5.99 22.98
CA ARG A 8 -24.52 4.75 23.47
C ARG A 8 -25.29 3.50 23.04
N ALA A 9 -26.62 3.54 23.07
CA ALA A 9 -27.46 2.44 22.61
C ALA A 9 -27.35 2.21 21.09
N GLN A 10 -27.31 3.28 20.29
CA GLN A 10 -27.12 3.20 18.85
C GLN A 10 -25.75 2.62 18.48
N ILE A 11 -24.68 3.11 19.11
CA ILE A 11 -23.32 2.59 18.90
C ILE A 11 -23.27 1.12 19.26
N ARG A 12 -23.80 0.72 20.43
CA ARG A 12 -23.81 -0.68 20.88
C ARG A 12 -24.55 -1.58 19.90
N ASN A 13 -25.72 -1.15 19.42
CA ASN A 13 -26.51 -1.89 18.44
C ASN A 13 -25.79 -2.00 17.08
N PHE A 14 -25.11 -0.95 16.64
CA PHE A 14 -24.30 -0.97 15.42
C PHE A 14 -23.13 -1.93 15.54
N THR A 15 -22.33 -1.86 16.62
CA THR A 15 -21.22 -2.80 16.85
C THR A 15 -21.69 -4.25 16.94
N SER A 16 -22.83 -4.51 17.60
CA SER A 16 -23.35 -5.88 17.70
C SER A 16 -23.81 -6.42 16.34
N LYS A 17 -24.39 -5.58 15.48
CA LYS A 17 -24.75 -5.94 14.11
C LYS A 17 -23.52 -6.08 13.22
N PHE A 18 -22.51 -5.24 13.41
CA PHE A 18 -21.25 -5.28 12.68
C PHE A 18 -20.45 -6.54 12.97
N ILE A 19 -20.32 -6.93 14.24
CA ILE A 19 -19.66 -8.18 14.66
C ILE A 19 -20.41 -9.41 14.14
N LYS A 20 -21.75 -9.37 14.09
CA LYS A 20 -22.57 -10.45 13.53
C LYS A 20 -22.59 -10.46 12.00
N ASN A 21 -22.29 -9.36 11.34
CA ASN A 21 -22.19 -9.29 9.89
C ASN A 21 -20.75 -9.61 9.48
N GLU A 22 -20.50 -10.87 9.14
CA GLU A 22 -19.21 -11.34 8.64
C GLU A 22 -18.75 -10.54 7.40
N TYR A 23 -19.68 -10.08 6.55
CA TYR A 23 -19.40 -9.19 5.42
C TYR A 23 -18.68 -7.88 5.82
N GLY A 24 -19.02 -7.29 6.96
CA GLY A 24 -18.39 -6.05 7.44
C GLY A 24 -16.96 -6.28 7.93
N VAL A 25 -16.74 -7.44 8.58
CA VAL A 25 -15.41 -7.88 9.01
C VAL A 25 -14.52 -8.18 7.80
N THR A 26 -15.05 -8.86 6.78
CA THR A 26 -14.29 -9.13 5.55
C THR A 26 -13.85 -7.86 4.81
N ALA A 27 -14.66 -6.80 4.82
CA ALA A 27 -14.28 -5.54 4.18
C ALA A 27 -13.08 -4.86 4.86
N ILE A 28 -13.00 -4.93 6.20
CA ILE A 28 -11.85 -4.41 6.95
C ILE A 28 -10.60 -5.24 6.67
N GLU A 29 -10.73 -6.56 6.61
CA GLU A 29 -9.61 -7.46 6.29
C GLU A 29 -9.03 -7.14 4.91
N TYR A 30 -9.87 -7.04 3.87
CA TYR A 30 -9.42 -6.68 2.53
C TYR A 30 -8.81 -5.27 2.48
N ALA A 31 -9.33 -4.32 3.26
CA ALA A 31 -8.76 -2.97 3.32
C ALA A 31 -7.33 -2.98 3.92
N ILE A 32 -7.11 -3.75 4.98
CA ILE A 32 -5.77 -3.90 5.60
C ILE A 32 -4.81 -4.60 4.63
N VAL A 33 -5.26 -5.66 3.95
CA VAL A 33 -4.46 -6.37 2.94
C VAL A 33 -4.08 -5.42 1.80
N ALA A 34 -5.04 -4.66 1.26
CA ALA A 34 -4.80 -3.70 0.19
C ALA A 34 -3.82 -2.59 0.62
N ALA A 35 -3.93 -2.07 1.85
CA ALA A 35 -2.98 -1.11 2.40
C ALA A 35 -1.57 -1.70 2.52
N GLY A 36 -1.45 -2.94 2.99
CA GLY A 36 -0.17 -3.66 3.07
C GLY A 36 0.48 -3.83 1.70
N VAL A 37 -0.27 -4.35 0.72
CA VAL A 37 0.23 -4.51 -0.66
C VAL A 37 0.62 -3.18 -1.28
N SER A 38 -0.18 -2.13 -1.09
CA SER A 38 0.12 -0.78 -1.61
C SER A 38 1.41 -0.22 -1.03
N SER A 39 1.68 -0.46 0.27
CA SER A 39 2.92 -0.02 0.91
C SER A 39 4.16 -0.70 0.32
N VAL A 40 4.07 -2.00 0.02
CA VAL A 40 5.16 -2.76 -0.61
C VAL A 40 5.42 -2.24 -2.02
N ILE A 41 4.36 -2.04 -2.82
CA ILE A 41 4.47 -1.48 -4.17
C ILE A 41 5.12 -0.09 -4.13
N LEU A 42 4.71 0.76 -3.20
CA LEU A 42 5.27 2.10 -3.04
C LEU A 42 6.78 2.06 -2.78
N VAL A 43 7.26 1.14 -1.94
CA VAL A 43 8.69 1.00 -1.66
C VAL A 43 9.46 0.53 -2.89
N ILE A 44 8.94 -0.49 -3.59
CA ILE A 44 9.60 -1.07 -4.78
C ILE A 44 9.69 -0.03 -5.91
N PHE A 45 8.63 0.72 -6.15
CA PHE A 45 8.50 1.68 -7.24
C PHE A 45 8.65 3.14 -6.76
N ARG A 46 9.40 3.36 -5.68
CA ARG A 46 9.57 4.68 -5.06
C ARG A 46 10.38 5.63 -5.94
N GLY A 47 9.81 6.19 -7.00
CA GLY A 47 10.45 7.22 -7.85
C GLY A 47 11.94 6.97 -8.10
N ASN A 48 12.76 8.03 -8.00
CA ASN A 48 14.21 7.97 -8.24
C ASN A 48 15.03 7.28 -7.13
N GLY A 49 14.40 6.57 -6.20
CA GLY A 49 15.09 5.86 -5.12
C GLY A 49 14.51 4.48 -4.84
N GLY A 50 13.62 3.99 -5.70
CA GLY A 50 13.05 2.66 -5.61
C GLY A 50 14.04 1.64 -6.16
N PRO A 51 14.06 0.40 -5.62
CA PRO A 51 14.88 -0.68 -6.14
C PRO A 51 14.78 -0.87 -7.65
N VAL A 52 13.58 -0.71 -8.22
CA VAL A 52 13.37 -0.84 -9.68
C VAL A 52 14.04 0.29 -10.45
N PHE A 53 13.95 1.52 -9.96
CA PHE A 53 14.60 2.66 -10.59
C PHE A 53 16.11 2.49 -10.58
N ILE A 54 16.69 2.17 -9.41
CA ILE A 54 18.14 1.98 -9.25
C ILE A 54 18.63 0.87 -10.18
N MET A 55 17.93 -0.26 -10.21
CA MET A 55 18.27 -1.36 -11.12
C MET A 55 18.26 -0.91 -12.59
N LEU A 56 17.24 -0.18 -13.02
CA LEU A 56 17.17 0.30 -14.40
C LEU A 56 18.25 1.34 -14.72
N GLU A 57 18.50 2.27 -13.80
CA GLU A 57 19.57 3.28 -13.91
C GLU A 57 20.94 2.59 -14.05
N ASP A 58 21.26 1.64 -13.17
CA ASP A 58 22.50 0.86 -13.21
C ASP A 58 22.65 0.12 -14.55
N LEU A 59 21.57 -0.48 -15.08
CA LEU A 59 21.61 -1.17 -16.36
C LEU A 59 21.91 -0.20 -17.52
N PHE A 60 21.25 0.96 -17.55
CA PHE A 60 21.47 1.95 -18.61
C PHE A 60 22.86 2.59 -18.52
N ASP A 61 23.36 2.86 -17.32
CA ASP A 61 24.72 3.36 -17.12
C ASP A 61 25.77 2.35 -17.59
N ASN A 62 25.59 1.08 -17.24
CA ASN A 62 26.49 0.02 -17.73
C ASN A 62 26.48 -0.10 -19.26
N LEU A 63 25.32 0.04 -19.90
CA LEU A 63 25.23 0.07 -21.36
C LEU A 63 25.94 1.28 -21.95
N LYS A 64 25.75 2.46 -21.36
CA LYS A 64 26.43 3.70 -21.77
C LYS A 64 27.96 3.53 -21.71
N PHE A 65 28.49 3.05 -20.59
CA PHE A 65 29.94 2.83 -20.43
C PHE A 65 30.50 1.87 -21.47
N ARG A 66 29.78 0.78 -21.78
CA ARG A 66 30.21 -0.18 -22.81
C ARG A 66 30.21 0.45 -24.21
N LEU A 67 29.21 1.26 -24.54
CA LEU A 67 29.15 1.94 -25.82
C LEU A 67 30.25 2.99 -25.97
N GLU A 68 30.50 3.80 -24.94
CA GLU A 68 31.60 4.76 -24.93
C GLU A 68 32.96 4.06 -25.10
N SER A 69 33.16 2.92 -24.43
CA SER A 69 34.38 2.11 -24.58
C SER A 69 34.59 1.58 -26.00
N VAL A 70 33.52 1.28 -26.74
CA VAL A 70 33.61 0.82 -28.14
C VAL A 70 33.85 1.97 -29.10
N ILE A 71 33.30 3.16 -28.82
CA ILE A 71 33.49 4.34 -29.66
C ILE A 71 34.93 4.89 -29.52
N HIS A 72 35.53 4.75 -28.34
CA HIS A 72 36.87 5.25 -28.04
C HIS A 72 38.00 4.19 -28.18
N SER A 73 37.68 2.97 -28.62
CA SER A 73 38.66 1.92 -28.99
C SER A 73 39.06 1.99 -30.45
#